data_AF-A0A842JI86-F1
#
_entry.id   AF-A0A842JI86-F1
#
_cell.length_a   1.000
_cell.length_b   1.000
_cell.length_c   1.000
_cell.angle_alpha   90.00
_cell.angle_beta   90.00
_cell.angle_gamma   90.00
#
_symmetry.space_group_name_H-M   'P 1'
#
loop_
_entity.id
_entity.type
_entity.pdbx_description
1 polymer ?
#
loop_
_entity_poly.entity_id
_entity_poly.type
_entity_poly.pdbx_seq_one_letter_code
_entity_poly.pdbx_strand_id
1 'polypeptide(L)'
;ARGALVAFGDDAVAELAAQAGSAGDRSGATRAADAPAFDLGVPSPGIPPFSPLYVAAAGACAELASEVELAWRESAADSRWAAVTGTNGKTTVVSCAAHLLREAGLRARAVGNIGDPCIAAVAAGATDVYVAEVSSYQLASTSAFAPDVAVLLNITPDHLHWHGTFEAYRDAKLKVLANLADAPRGVAVLDASNDVVRAEVRRLRALDAAERGFAYVPMGTADGMGGDMRARCGSDNAAFIAADGSLVVALDGREHVLARADELGVRGAHNAGNALAAA
;
A
#
# COMPACT_ATOMS: atom_id res chain seq x y z
N ALA A 1 7.43 3.22 23.68
CA ALA A 1 7.55 4.69 23.90
C ALA A 1 6.27 5.32 24.46
N ARG A 2 5.07 4.93 24.00
CA ARG A 2 3.78 5.45 24.49
C ARG A 2 3.10 4.60 25.59
N GLY A 3 3.88 3.82 26.35
CA GLY A 3 3.35 3.03 27.49
C GLY A 3 2.77 1.65 27.16
N ALA A 4 2.76 1.21 25.90
CA ALA A 4 2.39 -0.16 25.54
C ALA A 4 3.39 -1.18 26.10
N LEU A 5 2.87 -2.30 26.60
CA LEU A 5 3.65 -3.51 26.87
C LEU A 5 3.91 -4.21 25.52
N VAL A 6 5.17 -4.54 25.24
CA VAL A 6 5.57 -5.12 23.95
C VAL A 6 6.38 -6.38 24.21
N ALA A 7 6.04 -7.45 23.49
CA ALA A 7 6.81 -8.70 23.47
C ALA A 7 7.16 -9.07 22.02
N PHE A 8 8.28 -9.76 21.83
CA PHE A 8 8.81 -10.15 20.52
C PHE A 8 9.37 -11.58 20.58
N GLY A 9 9.24 -12.33 19.48
CA GLY A 9 9.85 -13.67 19.32
C GLY A 9 8.85 -14.79 19.05
N ASP A 10 9.36 -15.94 18.58
CA ASP A 10 8.54 -17.13 18.27
C ASP A 10 7.87 -17.71 19.53
N ASP A 11 8.52 -17.54 20.68
CA ASP A 11 8.01 -17.93 22.01
C ASP A 11 7.17 -16.82 22.67
N ALA A 12 7.00 -15.66 22.04
CA ALA A 12 6.27 -14.53 22.63
C ALA A 12 4.85 -14.94 23.02
N VAL A 13 4.20 -15.79 22.22
CA VAL A 13 2.87 -16.33 22.53
C VAL A 13 2.88 -17.19 23.80
N ALA A 14 3.92 -18.00 24.02
CA ALA A 14 4.06 -18.86 25.19
C ALA A 14 4.50 -18.09 26.45
N GLU A 15 5.47 -17.18 26.34
CA GLU A 15 5.94 -16.32 27.43
C GLU A 15 4.84 -15.38 27.93
N LEU A 16 4.05 -14.83 27.01
CA LEU A 16 2.92 -13.97 27.34
C LEU A 16 1.73 -14.73 27.92
N ALA A 17 1.44 -15.94 27.43
CA ALA A 17 0.45 -16.82 28.04
C ALA A 17 0.84 -17.16 29.50
N ALA A 18 2.13 -17.33 29.80
CA ALA A 18 2.64 -17.54 31.15
C ALA A 18 2.55 -16.27 32.04
N GLN A 19 2.76 -15.08 31.48
CA GLN A 19 2.57 -13.81 32.19
C GLN A 19 1.09 -13.50 32.45
N ALA A 20 0.20 -13.81 31.51
CA ALA A 20 -1.24 -13.75 31.72
C ALA A 20 -1.69 -14.74 32.80
N GLY A 21 -1.11 -15.95 32.87
CA GLY A 21 -1.38 -16.93 33.92
C GLY A 21 -0.88 -16.54 35.31
N SER A 22 0.20 -15.76 35.43
CA SER A 22 0.82 -15.39 36.72
C SER A 22 0.29 -14.09 37.35
N ALA A 23 -0.44 -13.26 36.59
CA ALA A 23 -1.19 -12.12 37.15
C ALA A 23 -2.48 -12.54 37.89
N GLY A 24 -2.81 -13.83 37.90
CA GLY A 24 -4.01 -14.42 38.49
C GLY A 24 -3.77 -15.05 39.87
N ASP A 25 -3.10 -14.38 40.79
CA ASP A 25 -3.21 -14.73 42.22
C ASP A 25 -3.19 -13.50 43.11
N ARG A 26 -4.17 -12.60 42.93
CA ARG A 26 -4.70 -11.76 44.02
C ARG A 26 -6.18 -11.46 43.76
N SER A 27 -7.03 -12.12 44.53
CA SER A 27 -8.49 -11.96 44.66
C SER A 27 -9.36 -12.39 43.46
N GLY A 28 -9.89 -13.61 43.53
CA GLY A 28 -11.34 -13.91 43.49
C GLY A 28 -12.26 -13.34 42.40
N ALA A 29 -11.76 -12.70 41.34
CA ALA A 29 -12.55 -12.30 40.20
C ALA A 29 -12.26 -13.26 39.05
N THR A 30 -13.29 -13.99 38.62
CA THR A 30 -13.31 -14.68 37.33
C THR A 30 -12.82 -13.73 36.24
N ARG A 31 -11.58 -13.91 35.76
CA ARG A 31 -11.20 -13.38 34.45
C ARG A 31 -12.20 -13.97 33.48
N ALA A 32 -13.06 -13.12 32.92
CA ALA A 32 -13.97 -13.53 31.87
C ALA A 32 -13.14 -14.25 30.82
N ALA A 33 -13.47 -15.51 30.53
CA ALA A 33 -12.74 -16.38 29.61
C ALA A 33 -12.75 -15.88 28.15
N ASP A 34 -13.34 -14.71 27.91
CA ASP A 34 -13.67 -14.16 26.59
C ASP A 34 -12.86 -12.89 26.23
N ALA A 35 -11.99 -12.39 27.11
CA ALA A 35 -11.16 -11.21 26.82
C ALA A 35 -9.82 -11.61 26.18
N PRO A 36 -9.40 -10.97 25.07
CA PRO A 36 -8.12 -11.27 24.43
C PRO A 36 -6.95 -10.94 25.36
N ALA A 37 -5.83 -11.65 25.19
CA ALA A 37 -4.62 -11.42 25.97
C ALA A 37 -3.87 -10.15 25.53
N PHE A 38 -4.01 -9.77 24.26
CA PHE A 38 -3.42 -8.57 23.65
C PHE A 38 -4.49 -7.76 22.92
N ASP A 39 -4.36 -6.43 22.95
CA ASP A 39 -5.22 -5.58 22.12
C ASP A 39 -4.84 -5.66 20.63
N LEU A 40 -3.55 -5.80 20.33
CA LEU A 40 -3.01 -5.81 18.97
C LEU A 40 -1.84 -6.76 18.82
N GLY A 41 -1.87 -7.58 17.77
CA GLY A 41 -0.73 -8.33 17.27
C GLY A 41 -0.24 -7.80 15.92
N VAL A 42 1.08 -7.75 15.73
CA VAL A 42 1.69 -7.30 14.47
C VAL A 42 2.51 -8.45 13.88
N PRO A 43 1.89 -9.31 13.05
CA PRO A 43 2.60 -10.44 12.44
C PRO A 43 3.64 -9.93 11.43
N SER A 44 4.83 -10.53 11.46
CA SER A 44 5.82 -10.34 10.40
C SER A 44 5.24 -10.75 9.05
N PRO A 45 5.44 -9.99 7.96
CA PRO A 45 4.83 -10.28 6.66
C PRO A 45 5.13 -11.68 6.12
N GLY A 46 6.30 -12.24 6.45
CA GLY A 46 6.68 -13.58 6.02
C GLY A 46 5.86 -14.72 6.67
N ILE A 47 5.14 -14.47 7.76
CA ILE A 47 4.35 -15.48 8.49
C ILE A 47 3.02 -15.70 7.76
N PRO A 48 2.77 -16.89 7.18
CA PRO A 48 1.52 -17.15 6.48
C PRO A 48 0.31 -17.19 7.42
N PRO A 49 -0.87 -16.76 6.96
CA PRO A 49 -2.09 -16.73 7.79
C PRO A 49 -2.56 -18.11 8.25
N PHE A 50 -2.17 -19.17 7.53
CA PHE A 50 -2.47 -20.56 7.89
C PHE A 50 -1.41 -21.22 8.78
N SER A 51 -0.33 -20.51 9.14
CA SER A 51 0.69 -21.06 10.03
C SER A 51 0.16 -21.22 11.45
N PRO A 52 0.60 -22.24 12.21
CA PRO A 52 0.19 -22.41 13.61
C PRO A 52 0.44 -21.17 14.47
N LEU A 53 1.54 -20.44 14.22
CA LEU A 53 1.88 -19.20 14.92
C LEU A 53 0.86 -18.09 14.65
N TYR A 54 0.46 -17.89 13.39
CA TYR A 54 -0.54 -16.88 13.04
C TYR A 54 -1.91 -17.20 13.66
N VAL A 55 -2.34 -18.47 13.57
CA VAL A 55 -3.62 -18.92 14.15
C VAL A 55 -3.63 -18.73 15.67
N ALA A 56 -2.52 -19.05 16.34
CA ALA A 56 -2.39 -18.82 17.78
C ALA A 56 -2.43 -17.32 18.13
N ALA A 57 -1.74 -16.48 17.36
CA ALA A 57 -1.76 -15.03 17.55
C ALA A 57 -3.18 -14.45 17.33
N ALA A 58 -3.90 -14.92 16.31
CA ALA A 58 -5.27 -14.49 16.03
C ALA A 58 -6.26 -14.89 17.15
N GLY A 59 -6.01 -15.99 17.85
CA GLY A 59 -6.79 -16.39 19.02
C GLY A 59 -6.43 -15.64 20.30
N ALA A 60 -5.25 -15.01 20.36
CA ALA A 60 -4.75 -14.32 21.55
C ALA A 60 -4.89 -12.79 21.49
N CYS A 61 -5.03 -12.21 20.30
CA CYS A 61 -5.12 -10.75 20.10
C CYS A 61 -6.55 -10.33 19.72
N ALA A 62 -6.97 -9.15 20.17
CA ALA A 62 -8.24 -8.55 19.74
C ALA A 62 -8.22 -8.22 18.24
N GLU A 63 -7.05 -7.84 17.74
CA GLU A 63 -6.80 -7.49 16.34
C GLU A 63 -5.41 -7.98 15.91
N LEU A 64 -5.30 -8.41 14.65
CA LEU A 64 -4.02 -8.50 13.96
C LEU A 64 -3.96 -7.43 12.86
N ALA A 65 -2.90 -6.61 12.86
CA ALA A 65 -2.68 -5.60 11.83
C ALA A 65 -1.25 -5.68 11.29
N SER A 66 -1.09 -5.45 9.99
CA SER A 66 0.24 -5.33 9.39
C SER A 66 1.01 -4.13 9.97
N GLU A 67 2.34 -4.21 9.91
CA GLU A 67 3.22 -3.13 10.36
C GLU A 67 2.96 -1.81 9.61
N VAL A 68 2.62 -1.86 8.32
CA VAL A 68 2.28 -0.67 7.53
C VAL A 68 0.97 -0.03 8.00
N GLU A 69 -0.02 -0.83 8.40
CA GLU A 69 -1.27 -0.32 8.95
C GLU A 69 -1.05 0.31 10.32
N LEU A 70 -0.26 -0.33 11.19
CA LEU A 70 0.11 0.27 12.47
C LEU A 70 0.85 1.59 12.29
N ALA A 71 1.82 1.65 11.37
CA ALA A 71 2.56 2.86 11.08
C ALA A 71 1.64 3.98 10.56
N TRP A 72 0.70 3.66 9.67
CA TRP A 72 -0.29 4.61 9.19
C TRP A 72 -1.18 5.15 10.33
N ARG A 73 -1.69 4.28 11.21
CA ARG A 73 -2.49 4.68 12.39
C ARG A 73 -1.71 5.59 13.35
N GLU A 74 -0.43 5.33 13.53
CA GLU A 74 0.44 6.10 14.44
C GLU A 74 1.04 7.36 13.81
N SER A 75 0.91 7.54 12.50
CA SER A 75 1.43 8.72 11.80
C SER A 75 0.68 9.99 12.19
N ALA A 76 1.34 11.14 12.04
CA ALA A 76 0.70 12.41 12.36
C ALA A 76 -0.48 12.65 11.40
N ALA A 77 -1.57 13.25 11.91
CA ALA A 77 -2.79 13.46 11.13
C ALA A 77 -2.59 14.37 9.89
N ASP A 78 -1.51 15.15 9.86
CA ASP A 78 -1.12 16.00 8.74
C ASP A 78 -0.09 15.33 7.79
N SER A 79 0.46 14.17 8.16
CA SER A 79 1.27 13.34 7.26
C SER A 79 0.39 12.64 6.22
N ARG A 80 0.93 12.49 5.01
CA ARG A 80 0.26 11.79 3.90
C ARG A 80 0.95 10.49 3.55
N TRP A 81 0.21 9.58 2.95
CA TRP A 81 0.70 8.26 2.53
C TRP A 81 0.48 8.02 1.04
N ALA A 82 1.56 7.68 0.33
CA ALA A 82 1.52 7.17 -1.04
C ALA A 82 1.97 5.70 -1.01
N ALA A 83 1.03 4.76 -1.16
CA ALA A 83 1.31 3.34 -1.14
C ALA A 83 1.51 2.81 -2.56
N VAL A 84 2.65 2.18 -2.83
CA VAL A 84 2.97 1.59 -4.13
C VAL A 84 3.02 0.08 -4.01
N THR A 85 2.20 -0.61 -4.80
CA THR A 85 2.23 -2.06 -4.91
C THR A 85 2.25 -2.53 -6.36
N GLY A 86 2.59 -3.80 -6.52
CA GLY A 86 2.73 -4.51 -7.78
C GLY A 86 3.65 -5.71 -7.63
N THR A 87 3.75 -6.57 -8.64
CA THR A 87 4.74 -7.64 -8.66
C THR A 87 6.13 -7.04 -8.87
N ASN A 88 6.29 -6.16 -9.86
CA ASN A 88 7.54 -5.52 -10.25
C ASN A 88 7.43 -3.98 -10.30
N GLY A 89 8.57 -3.29 -10.26
CA GLY A 89 8.66 -1.83 -10.45
C GLY A 89 8.45 -0.96 -9.20
N LYS A 90 7.96 -1.54 -8.09
CA LYS A 90 7.65 -0.81 -6.85
C LYS A 90 8.81 0.03 -6.34
N THR A 91 9.98 -0.59 -6.12
CA THR A 91 11.18 0.06 -5.57
C THR A 91 11.61 1.28 -6.38
N THR A 92 11.54 1.19 -7.72
CA THR A 92 11.85 2.28 -8.62
C THR A 92 10.84 3.43 -8.47
N VAL A 93 9.53 3.13 -8.50
CA VAL A 93 8.48 4.13 -8.37
C VAL A 93 8.54 4.80 -6.99
N VAL A 94 8.72 4.05 -5.91
CA VAL A 94 8.85 4.58 -4.54
C VAL A 94 10.06 5.49 -4.41
N SER A 95 11.21 5.07 -4.93
CA SER A 95 12.43 5.89 -4.91
C SER A 95 12.27 7.17 -5.72
N CYS A 96 11.66 7.07 -6.91
CA CYS A 96 11.43 8.20 -7.80
C CYS A 96 10.43 9.20 -7.21
N ALA A 97 9.28 8.74 -6.73
CA ALA A 97 8.26 9.59 -6.11
C ALA A 97 8.80 10.28 -4.85
N ALA A 98 9.52 9.56 -3.99
CA ALA A 98 10.16 10.16 -2.81
C ALA A 98 11.21 11.21 -3.19
N HIS A 99 11.95 11.00 -4.29
CA HIS A 99 12.89 12.00 -4.81
C HIS A 99 12.16 13.24 -5.34
N LEU A 100 11.16 13.07 -6.22
CA LEU A 100 10.37 14.17 -6.79
C LEU A 100 9.70 15.03 -5.70
N LEU A 101 9.14 14.40 -4.67
CA LEU A 101 8.52 15.11 -3.55
C LEU A 101 9.55 15.92 -2.73
N ARG A 102 10.77 15.41 -2.56
CA ARG A 102 11.85 16.17 -1.90
C ARG A 102 12.31 17.35 -2.74
N GLU A 103 12.46 17.17 -4.05
CA GLU A 103 12.77 18.27 -4.97
C GLU A 103 11.66 19.33 -4.98
N ALA A 104 10.40 18.93 -4.74
CA ALA A 104 9.28 19.83 -4.52
C ALA A 104 9.27 20.51 -3.13
N GLY A 105 10.30 20.29 -2.29
CA GLY A 105 10.45 20.91 -0.98
C GLY A 105 9.71 20.22 0.17
N LEU A 106 9.14 19.03 -0.05
CA LEU A 106 8.45 18.26 1.00
C LEU A 106 9.44 17.34 1.73
N ARG A 107 9.19 17.11 3.02
CA ARG A 107 9.90 16.09 3.81
C ARG A 107 9.32 14.72 3.48
N ALA A 108 9.73 14.14 2.35
CA ALA A 108 9.27 12.83 1.92
C ALA A 108 10.23 11.70 2.30
N ARG A 109 9.70 10.52 2.67
CA ARG A 109 10.50 9.33 2.98
C ARG A 109 9.99 8.11 2.24
N ALA A 110 10.90 7.41 1.58
CA ALA A 110 10.68 6.06 1.08
C ALA A 110 10.72 5.09 2.27
N VAL A 111 9.68 4.28 2.44
CA VAL A 111 9.50 3.38 3.59
C VAL A 111 8.91 2.04 3.16
N GLY A 112 8.87 1.07 4.08
CA GLY A 112 8.28 -0.25 3.87
C GLY A 112 9.31 -1.27 3.44
N ASN A 113 9.08 -1.97 2.33
CA ASN A 113 10.06 -2.93 1.81
C ASN A 113 11.33 -2.30 1.21
N ILE A 114 11.44 -0.97 1.26
CA ILE A 114 12.61 -0.19 0.87
C ILE A 114 12.90 0.86 1.94
N GLY A 115 14.18 1.06 2.23
CA GLY A 115 14.62 2.07 3.20
C GLY A 115 14.32 1.62 4.64
N ASP A 116 13.60 2.47 5.37
CA ASP A 116 13.27 2.22 6.77
C ASP A 116 11.92 1.49 6.90
N PRO A 117 11.75 0.62 7.93
CA PRO A 117 10.43 0.16 8.33
C PRO A 117 9.48 1.35 8.55
N CYS A 118 8.23 1.20 8.14
CA CYS A 118 7.23 2.28 8.18
C CYS A 118 7.10 2.88 9.59
N ILE A 119 7.01 2.03 10.63
CA ILE A 119 6.85 2.43 12.02
C ILE A 119 8.08 3.13 12.57
N ALA A 120 9.28 2.73 12.13
CA ALA A 120 10.52 3.40 12.51
C ALA A 120 10.56 4.82 11.92
N ALA A 121 10.11 4.96 10.66
CA ALA A 121 10.04 6.27 10.02
C ALA A 121 8.98 7.18 10.66
N VAL A 122 7.85 6.62 11.07
CA VAL A 122 6.79 7.31 11.82
C VAL A 122 7.28 7.75 13.20
N ALA A 123 7.96 6.87 13.94
CA ALA A 123 8.50 7.17 15.25
C ALA A 123 9.57 8.28 15.22
N ALA A 124 10.35 8.39 14.14
CA ALA A 124 11.31 9.47 13.94
C ALA A 124 10.63 10.84 13.68
N GLY A 125 9.37 10.85 13.24
CA GLY A 125 8.59 12.05 12.99
C GLY A 125 9.07 12.90 11.81
N ALA A 126 8.63 14.16 11.79
CA ALA A 126 9.07 15.19 10.84
C ALA A 126 8.99 14.81 9.35
N THR A 127 7.97 14.03 8.97
CA THR A 127 7.76 13.57 7.59
C THR A 127 6.39 14.04 7.09
N ASP A 128 6.38 14.75 5.96
CA ASP A 128 5.15 15.24 5.32
C ASP A 128 4.49 14.14 4.49
N VAL A 129 5.30 13.30 3.82
CA VAL A 129 4.80 12.24 2.95
C VAL A 129 5.61 10.95 3.12
N TYR A 130 4.93 9.87 3.48
CA TYR A 130 5.46 8.51 3.48
C TYR A 130 5.16 7.86 2.13
N VAL A 131 6.18 7.58 1.34
CA VAL A 131 6.06 6.82 0.09
C VAL A 131 6.39 5.37 0.41
N ALA A 132 5.36 4.56 0.61
CA ALA A 132 5.49 3.20 1.12
C ALA A 132 5.54 2.17 -0.01
N GLU A 133 6.61 1.38 -0.06
CA GLU A 133 6.60 0.13 -0.82
C GLU A 133 5.84 -0.93 -0.04
N VAL A 134 4.68 -1.36 -0.57
CA VAL A 134 3.80 -2.30 0.13
C VAL A 134 3.69 -3.64 -0.62
N SER A 135 4.06 -4.73 0.04
CA SER A 135 3.91 -6.10 -0.47
C SER A 135 2.48 -6.63 -0.41
N SER A 136 2.21 -7.71 -1.13
CA SER A 136 0.96 -8.47 -0.96
C SER A 136 0.82 -9.08 0.43
N TYR A 137 1.92 -9.43 1.10
CA TYR A 137 1.88 -9.98 2.46
C TYR A 137 1.42 -8.94 3.48
N GLN A 138 1.97 -7.73 3.41
CA GLN A 138 1.55 -6.61 4.25
C GLN A 138 0.08 -6.27 3.99
N LEU A 139 -0.31 -6.10 2.72
CA LEU A 139 -1.69 -5.80 2.36
C LEU A 139 -2.68 -6.92 2.74
N ALA A 140 -2.29 -8.19 2.71
CA ALA A 140 -3.17 -9.27 3.13
C ALA A 140 -3.66 -9.09 4.58
N SER A 141 -2.82 -8.52 5.44
CA SER A 141 -3.11 -8.24 6.86
C SER A 141 -3.49 -6.78 7.14
N THR A 142 -3.97 -6.03 6.13
CA THR A 142 -4.62 -4.73 6.37
C THR A 142 -6.14 -4.87 6.53
N SER A 143 -6.72 -4.00 7.35
CA SER A 143 -8.16 -3.87 7.55
C SER A 143 -8.65 -2.44 7.29
N ALA A 144 -7.92 -1.44 7.80
CA ALA A 144 -8.31 -0.03 7.76
C ALA A 144 -7.33 0.86 6.98
N PHE A 145 -6.20 0.32 6.50
CA PHE A 145 -5.19 1.10 5.77
C PHE A 145 -5.79 1.88 4.60
N ALA A 146 -5.76 3.21 4.68
CA ALA A 146 -6.31 4.16 3.71
C ALA A 146 -5.24 5.19 3.32
N PRO A 147 -4.36 4.87 2.33
CA PRO A 147 -3.38 5.84 1.85
C PRO A 147 -4.07 6.97 1.07
N ASP A 148 -3.45 8.16 1.00
CA ASP A 148 -3.93 9.26 0.16
C ASP A 148 -3.77 8.95 -1.34
N VAL A 149 -2.69 8.23 -1.68
CA VAL A 149 -2.41 7.78 -3.05
C VAL A 149 -2.13 6.28 -3.04
N ALA A 150 -2.84 5.53 -3.87
CA ALA A 150 -2.61 4.10 -4.08
C ALA A 150 -2.14 3.85 -5.52
N VAL A 151 -0.94 3.31 -5.68
CA VAL A 151 -0.36 2.98 -6.99
C VAL A 151 -0.36 1.47 -7.17
N LEU A 152 -1.02 0.97 -8.22
CA LEU A 152 -1.04 -0.44 -8.59
C LEU A 152 -0.42 -0.63 -9.97
N LEU A 153 0.81 -1.15 -9.99
CA LEU A 153 1.63 -1.24 -11.21
C LEU A 153 1.32 -2.49 -12.05
N ASN A 154 1.30 -3.67 -11.43
CA ASN A 154 1.09 -4.93 -12.15
C ASN A 154 0.79 -6.04 -11.16
N ILE A 155 0.01 -7.03 -11.59
CA ILE A 155 -0.22 -8.26 -10.86
C ILE A 155 0.05 -9.41 -11.82
N THR A 156 1.15 -10.12 -11.60
CA THR A 156 1.53 -11.35 -12.32
C THR A 156 1.78 -12.48 -11.31
N PRO A 157 1.58 -13.76 -11.67
CA PRO A 157 1.74 -14.87 -10.74
C PRO A 157 3.08 -14.85 -10.03
N ASP A 158 3.03 -14.77 -8.69
CA ASP A 158 4.17 -14.74 -7.80
C ASP A 158 3.70 -15.10 -6.38
N HIS A 159 4.61 -15.57 -5.52
CA HIS A 159 4.33 -15.87 -4.10
C HIS A 159 3.10 -16.77 -3.81
N LEU A 160 2.71 -17.61 -4.77
CA LEU A 160 1.51 -18.46 -4.67
C LEU A 160 1.58 -19.46 -3.52
N HIS A 161 2.78 -19.87 -3.09
CA HIS A 161 2.97 -20.76 -1.93
C HIS A 161 2.47 -20.13 -0.62
N TRP A 162 2.48 -18.79 -0.52
CA TRP A 162 2.02 -18.06 0.66
C TRP A 162 0.54 -17.71 0.57
N HIS A 163 0.04 -17.37 -0.63
CA HIS A 163 -1.35 -16.98 -0.84
C HIS A 163 -2.28 -18.16 -1.16
N GLY A 164 -1.74 -19.33 -1.50
CA GLY A 164 -2.47 -20.51 -1.95
C GLY A 164 -2.92 -20.44 -3.42
N THR A 165 -3.53 -19.32 -3.83
CA THR A 165 -4.03 -19.11 -5.20
C THR A 165 -3.60 -17.76 -5.78
N PHE A 166 -3.69 -17.63 -7.11
CA PHE A 166 -3.42 -16.36 -7.77
C PHE A 166 -4.49 -15.31 -7.45
N GLU A 167 -5.74 -15.75 -7.28
CA GLU A 167 -6.86 -14.90 -6.89
C GLU A 167 -6.64 -14.31 -5.49
N ALA A 168 -6.19 -15.12 -4.53
CA ALA A 168 -5.85 -14.63 -3.19
C ALA A 168 -4.69 -13.61 -3.24
N TYR A 169 -3.66 -13.87 -4.04
CA TYR A 169 -2.55 -12.92 -4.25
C TYR A 169 -3.00 -11.60 -4.88
N ARG A 170 -3.87 -11.69 -5.90
CA ARG A 170 -4.50 -10.53 -6.54
C ARG A 170 -5.30 -9.73 -5.52
N ASP A 171 -6.20 -10.39 -4.81
CA ASP A 171 -7.13 -9.75 -3.87
C ASP A 171 -6.36 -9.10 -2.71
N ALA A 172 -5.28 -9.74 -2.26
CA ALA A 172 -4.34 -9.13 -1.31
C ALA A 172 -3.73 -7.83 -1.85
N LYS A 173 -3.32 -7.74 -3.12
CA LYS A 173 -2.82 -6.47 -3.69
C LYS A 173 -3.91 -5.43 -3.88
N LEU A 174 -5.12 -5.84 -4.26
CA LEU A 174 -6.25 -4.93 -4.46
C LEU A 174 -6.71 -4.27 -3.15
N LYS A 175 -6.38 -4.84 -1.98
CA LYS A 175 -6.62 -4.19 -0.68
C LYS A 175 -6.00 -2.79 -0.55
N VAL A 176 -4.99 -2.44 -1.36
CA VAL A 176 -4.46 -1.06 -1.39
C VAL A 176 -5.53 -0.01 -1.77
N LEU A 177 -6.59 -0.43 -2.46
CA LEU A 177 -7.71 0.41 -2.88
C LEU A 177 -8.92 0.34 -1.94
N ALA A 178 -8.97 -0.64 -1.01
CA ALA A 178 -10.19 -1.03 -0.32
C ALA A 178 -10.82 0.11 0.50
N ASN A 179 -9.98 0.91 1.15
CA ASN A 179 -10.40 2.03 2.00
C ASN A 179 -9.99 3.39 1.41
N LEU A 180 -9.65 3.44 0.12
CA LEU A 180 -9.17 4.67 -0.51
C LEU A 180 -10.23 5.79 -0.53
N ALA A 181 -11.51 5.43 -0.51
CA ALA A 181 -12.62 6.37 -0.39
C ALA A 181 -12.68 7.08 0.98
N ASP A 182 -12.06 6.51 2.02
CA ASP A 182 -11.99 7.11 3.35
C ASP A 182 -10.88 8.16 3.45
N ALA A 183 -9.94 8.18 2.48
CA ALA A 183 -8.92 9.21 2.39
C ALA A 183 -9.54 10.53 1.86
N PRO A 184 -9.28 11.70 2.48
CA PRO A 184 -9.94 12.96 2.13
C PRO A 184 -9.86 13.36 0.66
N ARG A 185 -8.80 12.94 -0.04
CA ARG A 185 -8.62 13.13 -1.49
C ARG A 185 -7.94 11.91 -2.11
N GLY A 186 -8.50 10.72 -1.88
CA GLY A 186 -7.96 9.47 -2.39
C GLY A 186 -7.73 9.52 -3.91
N VAL A 187 -6.55 9.07 -4.35
CA VAL A 187 -6.20 8.90 -5.77
C VAL A 187 -5.63 7.52 -6.03
N ALA A 188 -6.18 6.80 -7.01
CA ALA A 188 -5.65 5.53 -7.49
C ALA A 188 -4.87 5.72 -8.80
N VAL A 189 -3.59 5.36 -8.86
CA VAL A 189 -2.80 5.32 -10.10
C VAL A 189 -2.68 3.88 -10.57
N LEU A 190 -3.16 3.60 -11.79
CA LEU A 190 -3.42 2.23 -12.25
C LEU A 190 -2.77 1.96 -13.61
N ASP A 191 -1.78 1.08 -13.66
CA ASP A 191 -1.15 0.67 -14.92
C ASP A 191 -1.96 -0.42 -15.64
N ALA A 192 -2.83 0.03 -16.54
CA ALA A 192 -3.70 -0.79 -17.38
C ALA A 192 -2.96 -1.48 -18.55
N SER A 193 -1.64 -1.43 -18.63
CA SER A 193 -0.89 -2.36 -19.48
C SER A 193 -0.95 -3.80 -18.95
N ASN A 194 -1.13 -3.99 -17.64
CA ASN A 194 -1.38 -5.29 -17.03
C ASN A 194 -2.87 -5.67 -17.07
N ASP A 195 -3.18 -6.92 -17.42
CA ASP A 195 -4.56 -7.41 -17.61
C ASP A 195 -5.45 -7.31 -16.38
N VAL A 196 -4.90 -7.63 -15.21
CA VAL A 196 -5.62 -7.59 -13.94
C VAL A 196 -5.93 -6.13 -13.56
N VAL A 197 -4.94 -5.24 -13.67
CA VAL A 197 -5.11 -3.82 -13.36
C VAL A 197 -6.04 -3.15 -14.38
N ARG A 198 -5.98 -3.54 -15.66
CA ARG A 198 -6.91 -3.07 -16.69
C ARG A 198 -8.35 -3.49 -16.43
N ALA A 199 -8.57 -4.70 -15.91
CA ALA A 199 -9.89 -5.13 -15.48
C ALA A 199 -10.40 -4.26 -14.32
N GLU A 200 -9.53 -3.88 -13.39
CA GLU A 200 -9.87 -2.98 -12.30
C GLU A 200 -10.19 -1.56 -12.79
N VAL A 201 -9.45 -1.01 -13.75
CA VAL A 201 -9.79 0.26 -14.42
C VAL A 201 -11.19 0.20 -15.05
N ARG A 202 -11.54 -0.91 -15.71
CA ARG A 202 -12.89 -1.10 -16.29
C ARG A 202 -13.97 -1.16 -15.20
N ARG A 203 -13.68 -1.83 -14.08
CA ARG A 203 -14.59 -1.90 -12.92
C ARG A 203 -14.83 -0.50 -12.35
N LEU A 204 -13.78 0.27 -12.10
CA LEU A 204 -13.88 1.63 -11.55
C LEU A 204 -14.56 2.62 -12.48
N ARG A 205 -14.39 2.47 -13.79
CA ARG A 205 -15.10 3.25 -14.81
C ARG A 205 -16.61 2.97 -14.81
N ALA A 206 -17.02 1.76 -14.48
CA ALA A 206 -18.44 1.40 -14.45
C ALA A 206 -19.19 1.95 -13.22
N LEU A 207 -18.46 2.52 -12.25
CA LEU A 207 -19.01 3.15 -11.05
C LEU A 207 -19.07 4.67 -11.23
N ASP A 208 -20.09 5.29 -10.67
CA ASP A 208 -20.16 6.74 -10.60
C ASP A 208 -19.12 7.28 -9.61
N ALA A 209 -18.67 8.53 -9.79
CA ALA A 209 -17.62 9.13 -8.96
C ALA A 209 -18.00 9.15 -7.45
N ALA A 210 -19.28 9.35 -7.14
CA ALA A 210 -19.80 9.34 -5.78
C ALA A 210 -19.78 7.93 -5.15
N GLU A 211 -20.08 6.88 -5.93
CA GLU A 211 -20.02 5.49 -5.46
C GLU A 211 -18.57 5.04 -5.25
N ARG A 212 -17.67 5.49 -6.12
CA ARG A 212 -16.23 5.19 -6.01
C ARG A 212 -15.60 5.91 -4.82
N GLY A 213 -15.96 7.17 -4.57
CA GLY A 213 -15.44 7.97 -3.45
C GLY A 213 -14.01 8.49 -3.61
N PHE A 214 -13.33 8.21 -4.72
CA PHE A 214 -11.97 8.65 -5.00
C PHE A 214 -11.73 8.91 -6.49
N ALA A 215 -10.65 9.62 -6.84
CA ALA A 215 -10.23 9.80 -8.23
C ALA A 215 -9.30 8.68 -8.68
N TYR A 216 -9.26 8.36 -9.98
CA TYR A 216 -8.26 7.41 -10.49
C TYR A 216 -7.60 7.94 -11.76
N VAL A 217 -6.35 7.55 -11.95
CA VAL A 217 -5.46 7.94 -13.06
C VAL A 217 -5.00 6.64 -13.74
N PRO A 218 -5.71 6.18 -14.78
CA PRO A 218 -5.23 5.07 -15.58
C PRO A 218 -4.03 5.50 -16.41
N MET A 219 -3.07 4.60 -16.53
CA MET A 219 -1.93 4.73 -17.42
C MET A 219 -1.77 3.46 -18.24
N GLY A 220 -1.42 3.60 -19.51
CA GLY A 220 -1.23 2.47 -20.41
C GLY A 220 -2.49 1.70 -20.81
N THR A 221 -2.30 0.80 -21.77
CA THR A 221 -3.28 -0.19 -22.25
C THR A 221 -2.54 -1.46 -22.66
N ALA A 222 -3.25 -2.46 -23.18
CA ALA A 222 -2.62 -3.63 -23.81
C ALA A 222 -1.64 -3.25 -24.95
N ASP A 223 -1.83 -2.10 -25.60
CA ASP A 223 -0.93 -1.63 -26.67
C ASP A 223 0.23 -0.74 -26.13
N GLY A 224 0.39 -0.66 -24.81
CA GLY A 224 1.42 0.13 -24.14
C GLY A 224 0.97 1.52 -23.69
N MET A 225 1.95 2.39 -23.43
CA MET A 225 1.78 3.69 -22.74
C MET A 225 1.45 4.88 -23.66
N GLY A 226 1.44 4.67 -24.97
CA GLY A 226 1.26 5.75 -25.95
C GLY A 226 -0.19 6.20 -26.10
N GLY A 227 -0.37 7.52 -26.28
CA GLY A 227 -1.67 8.14 -26.55
C GLY A 227 -2.48 8.44 -25.29
N ASP A 228 -3.45 9.34 -25.41
CA ASP A 228 -4.20 9.88 -24.27
C ASP A 228 -5.11 8.84 -23.61
N MET A 229 -4.82 8.47 -22.35
CA MET A 229 -5.61 7.44 -21.65
C MET A 229 -7.02 7.91 -21.27
N ARG A 230 -7.33 9.21 -21.33
CA ARG A 230 -8.73 9.67 -21.19
C ARG A 230 -9.58 9.10 -22.31
N ALA A 231 -9.10 9.23 -23.54
CA ALA A 231 -9.76 8.68 -24.73
C ALA A 231 -9.73 7.14 -24.76
N ARG A 232 -8.60 6.53 -24.36
CA ARG A 232 -8.41 5.07 -24.49
C ARG A 232 -9.05 4.26 -23.37
N CYS A 233 -9.07 4.79 -22.15
CA CYS A 233 -9.63 4.13 -20.98
C CYS A 233 -11.04 4.64 -20.64
N GLY A 234 -11.44 5.83 -21.13
CA GLY A 234 -12.72 6.47 -20.80
C GLY A 234 -12.71 7.01 -19.38
N SER A 235 -11.71 7.83 -19.05
CA SER A 235 -11.45 8.39 -17.72
C SER A 235 -11.29 9.91 -17.80
N ASP A 236 -11.56 10.62 -16.71
CA ASP A 236 -11.34 12.08 -16.62
C ASP A 236 -9.87 12.44 -16.46
N ASN A 237 -9.12 11.59 -15.74
CA ASN A 237 -7.68 11.72 -15.53
C ASN A 237 -6.91 10.66 -16.33
N ALA A 238 -5.62 10.86 -16.54
CA ALA A 238 -4.75 9.95 -17.27
C ALA A 238 -3.28 10.25 -17.04
N ALA A 239 -2.42 9.23 -17.21
CA ALA A 239 -1.00 9.44 -17.43
C ALA A 239 -0.53 8.65 -18.67
N PHE A 240 0.24 9.27 -19.56
CA PHE A 240 0.58 8.69 -20.87
C PHE A 240 1.81 9.31 -21.53
N ILE A 241 2.28 8.66 -22.59
CA ILE A 241 3.32 9.19 -23.49
C ILE A 241 2.63 9.81 -24.72
N ALA A 242 2.82 11.11 -24.92
CA ALA A 242 2.31 11.83 -26.08
C ALA A 242 3.03 11.44 -27.38
N ALA A 243 2.48 11.85 -28.52
CA ALA A 243 3.01 11.47 -29.84
C ALA A 243 4.43 12.00 -30.11
N ASP A 244 4.80 13.11 -29.48
CA ASP A 244 6.15 13.67 -29.54
C ASP A 244 7.14 12.93 -28.60
N GLY A 245 6.66 12.05 -27.72
CA GLY A 245 7.46 11.33 -26.71
C GLY A 245 7.45 11.99 -25.33
N SER A 246 6.74 13.10 -25.15
CA SER A 246 6.60 13.78 -23.85
C SER A 246 5.77 12.94 -22.89
N LEU A 247 6.19 12.84 -21.63
CA LEU A 247 5.36 12.28 -20.57
C LEU A 247 4.30 13.30 -20.16
N VAL A 248 3.05 12.87 -20.03
CA VAL A 248 1.92 13.74 -19.69
C VAL A 248 1.11 13.15 -18.56
N VAL A 249 0.81 13.97 -17.55
CA VAL A 249 -0.16 13.67 -16.49
C VAL A 249 -1.32 14.65 -16.62
N ALA A 250 -2.51 14.14 -16.89
CA ALA A 250 -3.77 14.86 -16.88
C ALA A 250 -4.52 14.55 -15.58
N LEU A 251 -4.67 15.54 -14.70
CA LEU A 251 -5.31 15.39 -13.39
C LEU A 251 -6.14 16.63 -13.07
N ASP A 252 -7.37 16.43 -12.59
CA ASP A 252 -8.29 17.50 -12.16
C ASP A 252 -8.48 18.59 -13.23
N GLY A 253 -8.61 18.17 -14.49
CA GLY A 253 -8.80 19.06 -15.64
C GLY A 253 -7.57 19.86 -16.05
N ARG A 254 -6.39 19.56 -15.49
CA ARG A 254 -5.11 20.17 -15.85
C ARG A 254 -4.18 19.15 -16.49
N GLU A 255 -3.46 19.58 -17.52
CA GLU A 255 -2.41 18.79 -18.14
C GLU A 255 -1.05 19.31 -17.71
N HIS A 256 -0.23 18.39 -17.24
CA HIS A 256 1.17 18.59 -16.87
C HIS A 256 2.04 17.86 -17.90
N VAL A 257 2.69 18.63 -18.77
CA VAL A 257 3.71 18.10 -19.67
C VAL A 257 5.03 18.06 -18.92
N LEU A 258 5.62 16.88 -18.82
CA LEU A 258 6.85 16.60 -18.10
C LEU A 258 8.03 16.47 -19.09
N ALA A 259 9.12 15.85 -18.66
CA ALA A 259 10.25 15.52 -19.53
C ALA A 259 9.86 14.51 -20.63
N ARG A 260 10.69 14.43 -21.68
CA ARG A 260 10.52 13.41 -22.70
C ARG A 260 11.00 12.05 -22.21
N ALA A 261 10.39 10.97 -22.71
CA ALA A 261 10.76 9.60 -22.33
C ALA A 261 12.22 9.25 -22.69
N ASP A 262 12.78 9.85 -23.75
CA ASP A 262 14.17 9.69 -24.17
C ASP A 262 15.18 10.48 -23.32
N GLU A 263 14.72 11.51 -22.60
CA GLU A 263 15.52 12.34 -21.70
C GLU A 263 15.70 11.73 -20.31
N LEU A 264 14.88 10.73 -19.93
CA LEU A 264 14.99 10.06 -18.63
C LEU A 264 16.36 9.41 -18.39
N GLY A 265 17.12 9.11 -19.45
CA GLY A 265 18.43 8.46 -19.36
C GLY A 265 18.38 6.98 -18.93
N VAL A 266 17.20 6.46 -18.57
CA VAL A 266 16.97 5.06 -18.19
C VAL A 266 16.23 4.35 -19.33
N ARG A 267 16.83 3.31 -19.91
CA ARG A 267 16.28 2.61 -21.09
C ARG A 267 15.13 1.67 -20.72
N GLY A 268 14.10 1.63 -21.56
CA GLY A 268 13.01 0.65 -21.49
C GLY A 268 11.64 1.28 -21.22
N ALA A 269 10.61 0.83 -21.95
CA ALA A 269 9.26 1.39 -21.85
C ALA A 269 8.66 1.30 -20.44
N HIS A 270 9.02 0.28 -19.66
CA HIS A 270 8.62 0.14 -18.26
C HIS A 270 9.17 1.26 -17.36
N ASN A 271 10.32 1.86 -17.69
CA ASN A 271 10.87 2.97 -16.92
C ASN A 271 10.13 4.28 -17.15
N ALA A 272 9.66 4.52 -18.38
CA ALA A 272 8.74 5.63 -18.66
C ALA A 272 7.40 5.45 -17.92
N GLY A 273 6.89 4.21 -17.85
CA GLY A 273 5.73 3.87 -17.03
C GLY A 273 5.96 4.14 -15.53
N ASN A 274 7.09 3.68 -14.98
CA ASN A 274 7.44 3.95 -13.58
C ASN A 274 7.56 5.47 -13.29
N ALA A 275 8.13 6.24 -14.23
CA ALA A 275 8.22 7.69 -14.09
C ALA A 275 6.84 8.36 -14.11
N LEU A 276 5.94 7.95 -15.01
CA LEU A 276 4.55 8.42 -15.04
C LEU A 276 3.77 8.05 -13.77
N ALA A 277 4.01 6.87 -13.20
CA ALA A 277 3.36 6.46 -11.96
C ALA A 277 3.89 7.24 -10.73
N ALA A 278 5.12 7.74 -10.79
CA ALA A 278 5.77 8.49 -9.72
C ALA A 278 5.47 10.00 -9.75
N ALA A 279 5.19 10.55 -10.94
CA ALA A 279 4.88 11.95 -11.16
C ALA A 279 3.42 12.29 -10.83
#